data_AF-A0A662TCD5-F1
#
_entry.id   AF-A0A662TCD5-F1
#
_cell.length_a   1.000
_cell.length_b   1.000
_cell.length_c   1.000
_cell.angle_alpha   90.00
_cell.angle_beta   90.00
_cell.angle_gamma   90.00
#
_symmetry.space_group_name_H-M   'P 1'
#
loop_
_entity.id
_entity.type
_entity.pdbx_description
1 polymer ?
#
loop_
_entity_poly.entity_id
_entity_poly.type
_entity_poly.pdbx_seq_one_letter_code
_entity_poly.pdbx_strand_id
1 'polypeptide(L)' 'MIEDIINIISNTLISMVPLTLASVGEVITEKSGIVNIGLEGIFILSAFTSTIVTFHTGDPYLGLISGIVIGL' A
#
# COMPACT_ATOMS: atom_id res chain seq x y z
N MET A 1 -15.29 5.72 19.37
CA MET A 1 -14.60 7.02 19.20
C MET A 1 -13.13 6.97 19.62
N ILE A 2 -12.79 6.66 20.87
CA ILE A 2 -11.36 6.49 21.27
C ILE A 2 -10.74 5.25 20.60
N GLU A 3 -11.48 4.13 20.53
CA GLU A 3 -11.02 2.91 19.86
C GLU A 3 -10.74 3.10 18.36
N ASP A 4 -11.61 3.84 17.65
CA ASP A 4 -11.42 4.14 16.22
C ASP A 4 -10.14 4.94 15.98
N ILE A 5 -9.85 5.91 16.85
CA ILE A 5 -8.61 6.69 16.80
C ILE A 5 -7.40 5.77 17.00
N ILE A 6 -7.46 4.85 17.97
CA ILE A 6 -6.38 3.89 18.21
C ILE A 6 -6.16 2.98 16.99
N ASN A 7 -7.24 2.49 16.38
CA ASN A 7 -7.17 1.62 15.20
C ASN A 7 -6.57 2.33 13.99
N ILE A 8 -6.95 3.58 13.72
CA ILE A 8 -6.38 4.38 12.63
C ILE A 8 -4.88 4.60 12.86
N ILE A 9 -4.48 4.96 14.08
CA ILE A 9 -3.06 5.17 14.42
C ILE A 9 -2.28 3.86 14.26
N SER A 10 -2.80 2.75 14.76
CA SER A 10 -2.16 1.43 14.66
C SER A 10 -1.93 1.01 13.20
N ASN A 11 -2.98 1.11 12.37
CA ASN A 11 -2.91 0.76 10.95
C ASN A 11 -1.94 1.68 10.18
N THR A 12 -1.89 2.96 10.54
CA THR A 12 -0.95 3.93 9.97
C THR A 12 0.50 3.54 10.31
N LEU A 13 0.77 3.22 11.58
CA LEU A 13 2.12 2.83 12.03
C LEU A 13 2.60 1.54 11.36
N ILE A 14 1.72 0.56 11.18
CA ILE A 14 2.07 -0.70 10.50
C ILE A 14 2.37 -0.45 9.02
N SER A 15 1.54 0.37 8.35
CA SER A 15 1.69 0.68 6.91
C SER A 15 2.90 1.57 6.62
N MET A 16 3.35 2.37 7.58
CA MET A 16 4.54 3.23 7.47
C MET A 16 5.80 2.46 7.09
N VAL A 17 6.01 1.25 7.62
CA VAL A 17 7.25 0.48 7.41
C VAL A 17 7.47 0.14 5.93
N PRO A 18 6.55 -0.55 5.22
CA PRO A 18 6.73 -0.85 3.80
C PRO A 18 6.74 0.41 2.92
N LEU A 19 5.94 1.43 3.26
CA LEU A 19 5.95 2.70 2.52
C LEU A 19 7.31 3.40 2.60
N THR A 20 7.92 3.45 3.80
CA THR A 20 9.24 4.06 3.99
C THR A 20 10.32 3.30 3.21
N LEU A 21 10.27 1.97 3.20
CA LEU A 21 11.20 1.16 2.42
C LEU A 21 11.09 1.46 0.91
N ALA A 22 9.86 1.59 0.41
CA ALA A 22 9.63 1.94 -0.98
C ALA A 22 10.09 3.37 -1.32
N SER A 23 9.83 4.36 -0.46
CA SER A 23 10.32 5.74 -0.63
C SER A 23 11.85 5.83 -0.66
N VAL A 24 12.56 5.00 0.12
CA VAL A 24 14.03 4.93 0.04
C VAL A 24 14.48 4.43 -1.33
N GLY A 25 13.81 3.41 -1.87
CA GLY A 25 14.06 2.93 -3.24
C GLY A 25 13.76 3.97 -4.32
N GLU A 26 12.67 4.73 -4.13
CA GLU A 26 12.30 5.83 -5.02
C GLU A 26 13.38 6.92 -5.06
N VAL A 27 13.87 7.37 -3.90
CA VAL A 27 14.96 8.38 -3.82
C VAL A 27 16.23 7.91 -4.53
N ILE A 28 16.56 6.61 -4.44
CA ILE A 28 17.70 6.03 -5.17
C ILE A 28 17.45 6.08 -6.68
N THR A 29 16.23 5.76 -7.12
CA THR A 29 15.83 5.76 -8.53
C THR A 29 15.83 7.18 -9.10
N GLU A 30 15.31 8.15 -8.35
CA GLU A 30 15.32 9.57 -8.72
C GLU A 30 16.75 10.08 -8.90
N LYS A 31 17.69 9.68 -8.02
CA LYS A 31 19.11 10.01 -8.19
C LYS A 31 19.75 9.40 -9.44
N SER A 32 19.19 8.32 -9.98
CA SER A 32 19.63 7.74 -11.26
C SER A 32 19.07 8.48 -12.49
N GLY A 33 18.27 9.52 -12.28
CA GLY A 33 17.63 10.31 -13.35
C GLY A 33 16.30 9.73 -13.83
N ILE A 34 15.75 8.72 -13.16
CA ILE A 34 14.48 8.08 -13.49
C ILE A 34 13.51 8.38 -12.35
N VAL A 35 12.53 9.26 -12.59
CA VAL A 35 11.53 9.63 -11.58
C VAL A 35 10.26 8.82 -11.79
N ASN A 36 9.80 8.10 -10.77
CA ASN A 36 8.58 7.31 -10.83
C ASN A 36 7.38 8.08 -10.25
N ILE A 37 6.82 8.98 -11.06
CA ILE A 37 5.61 9.75 -10.69
C ILE A 37 4.38 8.84 -10.47
N GLY A 38 4.40 7.62 -10.99
CA GLY A 38 3.30 6.66 -10.86
C GLY A 38 3.28 5.92 -9.52
N LEU A 39 4.32 6.01 -8.69
CA LEU A 39 4.45 5.20 -7.48
C LEU A 39 3.30 5.40 -6.48
N GLU A 40 2.86 6.64 -6.29
CA GLU A 40 1.72 6.95 -5.42
C GLU A 40 0.43 6.29 -5.94
N GLY A 41 0.25 6.26 -7.28
CA GLY A 41 -0.86 5.57 -7.93
C GLY A 41 -0.80 4.06 -7.73
N ILE A 42 0.39 3.47 -7.80
CA ILE A 42 0.60 2.03 -7.56
C ILE A 42 0.15 1.66 -6.14
N PHE A 43 0.50 2.44 -5.12
CA PHE A 43 0.05 2.19 -3.75
C PHE A 43 -1.48 2.29 -3.60
N ILE A 44 -2.08 3.36 -4.12
CA ILE A 44 -3.53 3.57 -4.03
C ILE A 44 -4.30 2.46 -4.76
N LEU A 45 -3.90 2.11 -5.99
CA LEU A 45 -4.55 1.06 -6.77
C LEU A 45 -4.40 -0.32 -6.14
N SER A 46 -3.22 -0.64 -5.59
CA SER A 46 -2.97 -1.90 -4.90
C SER A 46 -3.82 -2.04 -3.64
N ALA A 47 -3.88 -0.99 -2.81
CA ALA A 47 -4.68 -0.98 -1.59
C ALA A 47 -6.20 -1.05 -1.89
N PHE A 48 -6.65 -0.29 -2.89
CA PHE A 48 -8.04 -0.28 -3.33
C PHE A 48 -8.48 -1.65 -3.86
N THR A 49 -7.69 -2.24 -4.75
CA THR A 49 -8.01 -3.56 -5.33
C THR A 49 -8.01 -4.65 -4.26
N SER A 50 -7.01 -4.66 -3.38
CA SER A 50 -6.95 -5.60 -2.24
C SER A 50 -8.20 -5.50 -1.35
N THR A 51 -8.63 -4.28 -1.06
CA THR A 51 -9.84 -4.01 -0.25
C THR A 51 -11.11 -4.51 -0.96
N ILE A 52 -11.27 -4.20 -2.25
CA ILE A 52 -12.43 -4.62 -3.04
C ILE A 52 -12.52 -6.14 -3.15
N VAL A 53 -11.40 -6.79 -3.43
CA VAL A 53 -11.38 -8.25 -3.56
C VAL A 53 -11.71 -8.89 -2.22
N THR A 54 -11.09 -8.45 -1.12
CA THR A 54 -11.43 -8.93 0.23
C THR A 54 -12.90 -8.73 0.55
N PHE A 55 -13.47 -7.57 0.19
CA PHE A 55 -14.86 -7.24 0.46
C PHE A 55 -15.84 -8.16 -0.28
N HIS A 56 -15.56 -8.50 -1.54
CA HIS A 56 -16.45 -9.35 -2.34
C HIS A 56 -16.25 -10.85 -2.11
N THR A 57 -15.02 -11.31 -1.86
CA THR A 57 -14.73 -12.74 -1.66
C THR A 57 -14.93 -13.17 -0.21
N GLY A 58 -14.81 -12.25 0.75
CA GLY A 58 -14.72 -12.55 2.17
C GLY A 58 -13.38 -13.19 2.57
N ASP A 59 -12.44 -13.36 1.63
CA ASP A 59 -11.15 -14.00 1.85
C ASP A 59 -10.01 -12.96 1.78
N PRO A 60 -9.34 -12.67 2.92
CA PRO A 60 -8.25 -11.70 2.98
C PRO A 60 -7.00 -12.13 2.22
N TYR A 61 -6.79 -13.43 1.98
CA TYR A 61 -5.65 -13.91 1.21
C TYR A 61 -5.81 -13.62 -0.28
N LEU A 62 -7.03 -13.75 -0.80
CA LEU A 62 -7.35 -13.35 -2.17
C LEU A 62 -7.18 -11.83 -2.36
N GLY A 63 -7.58 -11.03 -1.36
CA GLY A 63 -7.30 -9.60 -1.33
C GLY A 63 -5.82 -9.29 -1.40
N LEU A 64 -5.02 -9.88 -0.51
CA LEU A 64 -3.57 -9.72 -0.48
C LEU A 64 -2.92 -10.03 -1.83
N ILE A 65 -3.25 -11.20 -2.42
CA ILE A 65 -2.68 -11.61 -3.71
C ILE A 65 -3.07 -10.63 -4.81
N SER A 66 -4.33 -10.16 -4.84
CA SER A 66 -4.77 -9.19 -5.84
C SER A 66 -4.01 -7.85 -5.72
N GLY A 67 -3.77 -7.36 -4.50
CA GLY A 67 -2.96 -6.16 -4.28
C GLY A 67 -1.51 -6.33 -4.74
N ILE A 68 -0.90 -7.49 -4.48
CA ILE A 68 0.44 -7.81 -4.97
C ILE A 68 0.48 -7.77 -6.51
N VAL A 69 -0.49 -8.41 -7.18
CA VAL A 69 -0.52 -8.47 -8.65
C VAL A 69 -0.71 -7.08 -9.29
N ILE A 70 -1.52 -6.21 -8.67
CA ILE A 70 -1.71 -4.83 -9.16
C ILE A 70 -0.48 -3.95 -8.90
N GLY A 71 0.28 -4.25 -7.86
CA GLY A 71 1.46 -3.47 -7.45
C GLY A 71 2.75 -3.80 -8.21
N LEU A 72 2.76 -4.88 -9.00
CA LEU A 72 3.88 -5.32 -9.84
C LEU A 72 3.91 -4.59 -11.19
#